data_AF-A0A2G4JHZ5-F1
#
_entry.id   AF-A0A2G4JHZ5-F1
#
_cell.length_a   1.000
_cell.length_b   1.000
_cell.length_c   1.000
_cell.angle_alpha   90.00
_cell.angle_beta   90.00
_cell.angle_gamma   90.00
#
_symmetry.space_group_name_H-M   'P 1'
#
loop_
_entity.id
_entity.type
_entity.pdbx_description
1 polymer ?
#
loop_
_entity_poly.entity_id
_entity_poly.type
_entity_poly.pdbx_seq_one_letter_code
_entity_poly.pdbx_strand_id
1 'polypeptide(L)'
;MKRSTKSTVTVAGIALASFLVTYPGLTAQGGPPPPPAANTPPKPLVPVAASSVAANPDQYVGEFVTMTGAVEANLSKTSFSVDQDKTKSTGKDVLVLAPTLQKQADANGYVTVIGQLIKFDAAEVAAKLKDYKIDLSPDDQARFKGKPVVLATAVINTAGVDIAKKPIPPMSTDELTLQKMMLKLPPAQAALRKALDGSSADLTKEQATILKTAFTDIEAFFKAKANEEATKWAADGKRHADSVLMNVANANFDAAKTSVTPLGATCASCHGKYRERMEDGTFRMKTGQ
;
A
#
# COMPACT_ATOMS: atom_id res chain seq x y z
N MET A 1 39.91 6.81 58.08
CA MET A 1 39.28 5.96 59.12
C MET A 1 38.50 4.85 58.41
N LYS A 2 39.12 3.73 58.02
CA LYS A 2 39.17 2.42 58.74
C LYS A 2 37.91 2.06 59.55
N ARG A 3 37.16 1.06 59.06
CA ARG A 3 36.51 -0.06 59.80
C ARG A 3 35.80 -0.97 58.76
N SER A 4 36.32 -2.14 58.39
CA SER A 4 36.46 -3.42 59.12
C SER A 4 35.20 -4.31 59.02
N THR A 5 35.29 -5.30 58.13
CA THR A 5 34.95 -6.73 58.24
C THR A 5 33.81 -7.21 59.14
N LYS A 6 32.99 -8.12 58.59
CA LYS A 6 32.77 -9.48 59.14
C LYS A 6 32.32 -10.46 58.04
N SER A 7 33.10 -11.52 57.89
CA SER A 7 32.80 -12.73 57.13
C SER A 7 32.00 -13.71 57.99
N THR A 8 31.10 -14.48 57.38
CA THR A 8 30.66 -15.77 57.92
C THR A 8 30.68 -16.79 56.78
N VAL A 9 31.49 -17.82 56.96
CA VAL A 9 31.64 -18.99 56.09
C VAL A 9 30.78 -20.11 56.67
N THR A 10 29.98 -20.78 55.83
CA THR A 10 29.40 -22.08 56.16
C THR A 10 29.66 -23.04 55.00
N VAL A 11 30.34 -24.14 55.32
CA VAL A 11 30.68 -25.27 54.44
C VAL A 11 29.68 -26.40 54.69
N ALA A 12 29.09 -26.93 53.63
CA ALA A 12 28.55 -28.29 53.49
C ALA A 12 28.01 -28.40 52.06
N GLY A 13 28.18 -29.46 51.26
CA GLY A 13 28.82 -30.75 51.41
C GLY A 13 28.77 -31.39 50.02
N ILE A 14 29.78 -32.18 49.69
CA ILE A 14 29.98 -32.83 48.38
C ILE A 14 28.98 -33.98 48.22
N ALA A 15 28.21 -33.98 47.14
CA ALA A 15 27.54 -35.17 46.62
C ALA A 15 28.00 -35.41 45.18
N LEU A 16 28.78 -36.48 45.03
CA LEU A 16 29.33 -37.00 43.79
C LEU A 16 28.18 -37.71 43.02
N ALA A 17 27.82 -37.21 41.85
CA ALA A 17 26.94 -37.93 40.92
C ALA A 17 27.57 -37.92 39.52
N SER A 18 28.01 -39.11 39.12
CA SER A 18 28.62 -39.47 37.86
C SER A 18 27.73 -39.10 36.68
N PHE A 19 28.21 -38.24 35.78
CA PHE A 19 27.58 -38.00 34.48
C PHE A 19 28.41 -38.64 33.36
N LEU A 20 27.78 -39.60 32.69
CA LEU A 20 28.25 -40.26 31.49
C LEU A 20 28.48 -39.22 30.38
N VAL A 21 29.68 -39.24 29.79
CA VAL A 21 30.00 -38.52 28.56
C VAL A 21 29.45 -39.33 27.39
N THR A 22 28.38 -38.84 26.76
CA THR A 22 27.95 -39.30 25.43
C THR A 22 28.18 -38.18 24.43
N TYR A 23 29.09 -38.43 23.48
CA TYR A 23 29.25 -37.62 22.27
C TYR A 23 28.10 -37.90 21.29
N PRO A 24 27.34 -36.89 20.83
CA PRO A 24 26.66 -36.98 19.57
C PRO A 24 27.55 -36.38 18.48
N GLY A 25 27.95 -37.22 17.52
CA GLY A 25 28.50 -36.74 16.26
C GLY A 25 27.47 -35.87 15.55
N LEU A 26 27.83 -34.62 15.24
CA LEU A 26 27.07 -33.79 14.32
C LEU A 26 27.30 -34.31 12.91
N THR A 27 26.33 -35.07 12.40
CA THR A 27 26.10 -35.19 10.97
C THR A 27 25.51 -33.87 10.47
N ALA A 28 26.16 -33.29 9.46
CA ALA A 28 25.71 -32.12 8.76
C ALA A 28 24.39 -32.42 8.02
N GLN A 29 23.26 -31.98 8.58
CA GLN A 29 22.02 -31.83 7.83
C GLN A 29 22.02 -30.45 7.17
N GLY A 30 22.25 -30.43 5.86
CA GLY A 30 22.05 -29.28 4.98
C GLY A 30 20.57 -28.93 4.88
N GLY A 31 20.04 -28.30 5.92
CA GLY A 31 18.76 -27.61 5.86
C GLY A 31 18.87 -26.34 5.01
N PRO A 32 17.82 -25.96 4.26
CA PRO A 32 17.78 -24.68 3.57
C PRO A 32 18.02 -23.53 4.57
N PRO A 33 18.73 -22.46 4.16
CA PRO A 33 18.98 -21.32 5.03
C PRO A 33 17.65 -20.77 5.57
N PRO A 34 17.61 -20.37 6.86
CA PRO A 34 16.40 -19.84 7.45
C PRO A 34 15.91 -18.61 6.65
N PRO A 35 14.59 -18.44 6.47
CA PRO A 35 14.06 -17.26 5.80
C PRO A 35 14.52 -15.98 6.52
N PRO A 36 14.75 -14.88 5.79
CA PRO A 36 15.16 -13.61 6.41
C PRO A 36 14.16 -13.21 7.50
N ALA A 37 14.67 -12.82 8.66
CA ALA A 37 13.84 -12.36 9.77
C ALA A 37 12.96 -11.18 9.29
N ALA A 38 11.64 -11.37 9.39
CA ALA A 38 10.69 -10.27 9.30
C ALA A 38 11.08 -9.24 10.37
N ASN A 39 11.37 -8.00 9.96
CA ASN A 39 11.81 -6.83 10.77
C ASN A 39 13.28 -6.39 10.64
N THR A 40 14.02 -6.82 9.61
CA THR A 40 15.21 -6.03 9.21
C THR A 40 14.73 -4.67 8.68
N PRO A 41 15.24 -3.53 9.18
CA PRO A 41 14.93 -2.22 8.59
C PRO A 41 15.22 -2.28 7.08
N PRO A 42 14.32 -1.79 6.22
CA PRO A 42 14.59 -1.76 4.79
C PRO A 42 15.91 -1.00 4.57
N LYS A 43 16.84 -1.63 3.84
CA LYS A 43 18.10 -0.98 3.48
C LYS A 43 17.78 0.41 2.87
N PRO A 44 18.47 1.48 3.30
CA PRO A 44 18.28 2.80 2.70
C PRO A 44 18.46 2.76 1.20
N LEU A 45 17.57 3.42 0.45
CA LEU A 45 17.73 3.58 -0.99
C LEU A 45 18.95 4.47 -1.27
N VAL A 46 19.79 4.08 -2.23
CA VAL A 46 20.98 4.83 -2.61
C VAL A 46 20.63 5.82 -3.74
N PRO A 47 20.59 7.13 -3.50
CA PRO A 47 20.38 8.10 -4.58
C PRO A 47 21.61 8.17 -5.47
N VAL A 48 21.44 7.99 -6.78
CA VAL A 48 22.54 7.96 -7.75
C VAL A 48 22.16 8.63 -9.06
N ALA A 49 23.17 9.20 -9.72
CA ALA A 49 23.06 9.68 -11.10
C ALA A 49 23.28 8.51 -12.07
N ALA A 50 22.59 8.50 -13.22
CA ALA A 50 22.80 7.48 -14.26
C ALA A 50 24.27 7.41 -14.71
N SER A 51 24.92 8.57 -14.81
CA SER A 51 26.37 8.66 -15.09
C SER A 51 27.25 7.96 -14.05
N SER A 52 26.92 8.08 -12.76
CA SER A 52 27.68 7.40 -11.69
C SER A 52 27.53 5.88 -11.77
N VAL A 53 26.31 5.42 -12.04
CA VAL A 53 26.02 3.98 -12.25
C VAL A 53 26.76 3.46 -13.48
N ALA A 54 26.74 4.20 -14.58
CA ALA A 54 27.43 3.79 -15.81
C ALA A 54 28.95 3.79 -15.68
N ALA A 55 29.52 4.72 -14.91
CA ALA A 55 30.96 4.83 -14.72
C ALA A 55 31.50 3.80 -13.71
N ASN A 56 30.76 3.53 -12.62
CA ASN A 56 31.21 2.68 -11.52
C ASN A 56 30.10 1.71 -11.05
N PRO A 57 29.63 0.81 -11.92
CA PRO A 57 28.47 -0.04 -11.61
C PRO A 57 28.72 -0.96 -10.41
N ASP A 58 29.94 -1.47 -10.25
CA ASP A 58 30.30 -2.42 -9.19
C ASP A 58 30.11 -1.86 -7.77
N GLN A 59 30.10 -0.54 -7.60
CA GLN A 59 29.83 0.10 -6.30
C GLN A 59 28.38 0.00 -5.86
N TYR A 60 27.47 -0.25 -6.80
CA TYR A 60 26.02 -0.16 -6.58
C TYR A 60 25.30 -1.49 -6.90
N VAL A 61 25.97 -2.44 -7.56
CA VAL A 61 25.39 -3.76 -7.88
C VAL A 61 24.95 -4.46 -6.59
N GLY A 62 23.71 -4.96 -6.60
CA GLY A 62 23.05 -5.60 -5.46
C GLY A 62 22.25 -4.63 -4.58
N GLU A 63 22.51 -3.32 -4.66
CA GLU A 63 21.79 -2.30 -3.89
C GLU A 63 20.50 -1.85 -4.59
N PHE A 64 19.57 -1.36 -3.78
CA PHE A 64 18.39 -0.66 -4.27
C PHE A 64 18.73 0.82 -4.45
N VAL A 65 18.67 1.27 -5.69
CA VAL A 65 19.04 2.62 -6.08
C VAL A 65 17.80 3.47 -6.38
N THR A 66 17.94 4.77 -6.18
CA THR A 66 17.06 5.80 -6.75
C THR A 66 17.88 6.53 -7.80
N MET A 67 17.82 6.04 -9.03
CA MET A 67 18.61 6.53 -10.15
C MET A 67 17.88 7.64 -10.89
N THR A 68 18.54 8.78 -11.10
CA THR A 68 18.00 9.88 -11.92
C THR A 68 18.77 10.03 -13.24
N GLY A 69 18.05 10.21 -14.34
CA GLY A 69 18.64 10.49 -15.66
C GLY A 69 17.57 10.77 -16.72
N ALA A 70 18.02 11.08 -17.93
CA ALA A 70 17.20 11.29 -19.10
C ALA A 70 17.00 9.99 -19.89
N VAL A 71 15.78 9.76 -20.37
CA VAL A 71 15.46 8.62 -21.25
C VAL A 71 16.14 8.84 -22.59
N GLU A 72 17.10 7.97 -22.93
CA GLU A 72 17.79 8.01 -24.21
C GLU A 72 16.97 7.29 -25.29
N ALA A 73 16.53 6.07 -25.01
CA ALA A 73 15.74 5.28 -25.97
C ALA A 73 14.73 4.38 -25.26
N ASN A 74 13.50 4.33 -25.78
CA ASN A 74 12.56 3.24 -25.44
C ASN A 74 12.91 2.03 -26.30
N LEU A 75 13.34 0.93 -25.66
CA LEU A 75 13.85 -0.27 -26.34
C LEU A 75 12.74 -1.31 -26.56
N SER A 76 11.75 -1.34 -25.66
CA SER A 76 10.59 -2.23 -25.76
C SER A 76 9.36 -1.64 -25.06
N LYS A 77 8.36 -2.48 -24.78
CA LYS A 77 7.20 -2.08 -23.97
C LYS A 77 7.55 -1.96 -22.49
N THR A 78 8.51 -2.74 -22.00
CA THR A 78 8.88 -2.80 -20.58
C THR A 78 10.33 -2.42 -20.33
N SER A 79 11.04 -1.90 -21.33
CA SER A 79 12.44 -1.50 -21.18
C SER A 79 12.79 -0.23 -21.95
N PHE A 80 13.72 0.51 -21.38
CA PHE A 80 14.28 1.73 -21.95
C PHE A 80 15.70 1.93 -21.39
N SER A 81 16.49 2.76 -22.04
CA SER A 81 17.80 3.16 -21.55
C SER A 81 17.81 4.60 -21.04
N VAL A 82 18.66 4.84 -20.05
CA VAL A 82 18.79 6.12 -19.37
C VAL A 82 20.24 6.59 -19.46
N ASP A 83 20.42 7.81 -19.94
CA ASP A 83 21.68 8.55 -19.91
C ASP A 83 21.55 9.73 -18.93
N GLN A 84 22.66 10.29 -18.49
CA GLN A 84 22.65 11.50 -17.67
C GLN A 84 22.29 12.76 -18.47
N ASP A 85 22.66 12.82 -19.75
CA ASP A 85 22.50 14.01 -20.59
C ASP A 85 21.36 13.83 -21.60
N LYS A 86 20.34 14.70 -21.52
CA LYS A 86 19.20 14.68 -22.44
C LYS A 86 19.50 15.26 -23.84
N THR A 87 20.65 15.90 -24.03
CA THR A 87 20.99 16.66 -25.25
C THR A 87 21.93 15.92 -26.17
N LYS A 88 22.62 14.90 -25.65
CA LYS A 88 23.57 14.07 -26.40
C LYS A 88 23.64 12.68 -25.77
N SER A 89 23.75 11.66 -26.61
CA SER A 89 24.15 10.33 -26.14
C SER A 89 25.60 10.36 -25.72
N THR A 90 25.89 9.88 -24.52
CA THR A 90 27.24 9.67 -24.02
C THR A 90 27.77 8.28 -24.36
N GLY A 91 26.91 7.41 -24.94
CA GLY A 91 27.21 6.00 -25.19
C GLY A 91 27.37 5.16 -23.91
N LYS A 92 27.05 5.74 -22.74
CA LYS A 92 27.17 5.13 -21.41
C LYS A 92 25.80 5.02 -20.74
N ASP A 93 24.85 4.48 -21.46
CA ASP A 93 23.49 4.34 -20.98
C ASP A 93 23.30 3.14 -20.06
N VAL A 94 22.42 3.34 -19.08
CA VAL A 94 22.00 2.32 -18.11
C VAL A 94 20.68 1.74 -18.58
N LEU A 95 20.62 0.41 -18.69
CA LEU A 95 19.38 -0.27 -19.04
C LEU A 95 18.40 -0.22 -17.86
N VAL A 96 17.12 -0.02 -18.15
CA VAL A 96 16.03 -0.12 -17.18
C VAL A 96 15.05 -1.19 -17.66
N LEU A 97 14.78 -2.17 -16.79
CA LEU A 97 13.73 -3.16 -16.99
C LEU A 97 12.61 -2.87 -15.99
N ALA A 98 11.44 -2.49 -16.51
CA ALA A 98 10.26 -2.13 -15.74
C ALA A 98 9.08 -3.05 -16.14
N PRO A 99 8.95 -4.24 -15.54
CA PRO A 99 7.93 -5.22 -15.91
C PRO A 99 6.49 -4.69 -15.83
N THR A 100 6.24 -3.74 -14.93
CA THR A 100 4.93 -3.14 -14.69
C THR A 100 4.73 -1.82 -15.43
N LEU A 101 5.60 -1.47 -16.39
CA LEU A 101 5.49 -0.22 -17.15
C LEU A 101 4.14 -0.11 -17.87
N GLN A 102 3.38 0.93 -17.55
CA GLN A 102 2.03 1.14 -18.08
C GLN A 102 2.02 2.07 -19.30
N LYS A 103 2.99 2.99 -19.35
CA LYS A 103 3.22 3.94 -20.44
C LYS A 103 4.72 4.01 -20.72
N GLN A 104 5.09 4.14 -21.99
CA GLN A 104 6.49 4.44 -22.35
C GLN A 104 6.96 5.72 -21.67
N ALA A 105 8.25 5.74 -21.35
CA ALA A 105 8.88 6.92 -20.80
C ALA A 105 9.03 7.98 -21.90
N ASP A 106 8.81 9.25 -21.54
CA ASP A 106 8.87 10.33 -22.52
C ASP A 106 10.30 10.50 -23.03
N ALA A 107 10.50 10.43 -24.35
CA ALA A 107 11.84 10.50 -24.95
C ALA A 107 12.53 11.84 -24.60
N ASN A 108 13.81 11.79 -24.23
CA ASN A 108 14.59 12.92 -23.69
C ASN A 108 14.02 13.53 -22.38
N GLY A 109 13.01 12.88 -21.77
CA GLY A 109 12.44 13.26 -20.49
C GLY A 109 13.29 12.74 -19.34
N TYR A 110 13.37 13.52 -18.26
CA TYR A 110 13.99 13.05 -17.02
C TYR A 110 13.06 12.09 -16.28
N VAL A 111 13.64 11.03 -15.73
CA VAL A 111 12.97 10.06 -14.89
C VAL A 111 13.78 9.79 -13.62
N THR A 112 13.08 9.45 -12.55
CA THR A 112 13.63 8.86 -11.33
C THR A 112 13.20 7.41 -11.28
N VAL A 113 14.16 6.50 -11.40
CA VAL A 113 13.95 5.05 -11.42
C VAL A 113 14.33 4.51 -10.05
N ILE A 114 13.40 3.80 -9.40
CA ILE A 114 13.67 3.09 -8.14
C ILE A 114 13.70 1.61 -8.47
N GLY A 115 14.76 0.92 -8.06
CA GLY A 115 14.91 -0.49 -8.36
C GLY A 115 16.22 -1.09 -7.87
N GLN A 116 16.38 -2.39 -8.06
CA GLN A 116 17.63 -3.08 -7.76
C GLN A 116 18.59 -2.96 -8.93
N LEU A 117 19.84 -2.56 -8.68
CA LEU A 117 20.88 -2.57 -9.72
C LEU A 117 21.56 -3.94 -9.78
N ILE A 118 21.66 -4.52 -10.97
CA ILE A 118 22.46 -5.73 -11.24
C ILE A 118 23.30 -5.54 -12.52
N LYS A 119 24.13 -6.52 -12.85
CA LYS A 119 24.70 -6.63 -14.20
C LYS A 119 23.70 -7.36 -15.09
N PHE A 120 23.52 -6.89 -16.31
CA PHE A 120 22.56 -7.50 -17.21
C PHE A 120 23.07 -8.87 -17.68
N ASP A 121 22.39 -9.90 -17.19
CA ASP A 121 22.45 -11.26 -17.65
C ASP A 121 21.02 -11.82 -17.70
N ALA A 122 20.65 -12.49 -18.79
CA ALA A 122 19.27 -12.95 -18.98
C ALA A 122 18.85 -13.99 -17.92
N ALA A 123 19.76 -14.83 -17.44
CA ALA A 123 19.47 -15.81 -16.40
C ALA A 123 19.35 -15.15 -15.02
N GLU A 124 20.20 -14.15 -14.73
CA GLU A 124 20.09 -13.37 -13.49
C GLU A 124 18.78 -12.58 -13.43
N VAL A 125 18.39 -11.94 -14.54
CA VAL A 125 17.11 -11.23 -14.66
C VAL A 125 15.94 -12.19 -14.43
N ALA A 126 15.94 -13.37 -15.07
CA ALA A 126 14.89 -14.37 -14.89
C ALA A 126 14.82 -14.91 -13.44
N ALA A 127 15.96 -15.00 -12.75
CA ALA A 127 16.00 -15.42 -11.35
C ALA A 127 15.44 -14.35 -10.38
N LYS A 128 15.64 -13.06 -10.69
CA LYS A 128 15.17 -11.92 -9.87
C LYS A 128 13.72 -11.54 -10.17
N LEU A 129 13.32 -11.57 -11.44
CA LEU A 129 11.99 -11.22 -11.91
C LEU A 129 11.26 -12.49 -12.36
N LYS A 130 10.64 -13.17 -11.39
CA LYS A 130 9.80 -14.33 -11.66
C LYS A 130 8.67 -13.92 -12.63
N ASP A 131 8.42 -14.78 -13.61
CA ASP A 131 7.38 -14.61 -14.64
C ASP A 131 7.58 -13.41 -15.60
N TYR A 132 8.71 -12.71 -15.52
CA TYR A 132 9.06 -11.67 -16.49
C TYR A 132 9.78 -12.28 -17.70
N LYS A 133 9.23 -12.02 -18.88
CA LYS A 133 9.90 -12.32 -20.15
C LYS A 133 10.57 -11.05 -20.66
N ILE A 134 11.89 -11.08 -20.77
CA ILE A 134 12.68 -10.01 -21.40
C ILE A 134 12.17 -9.82 -22.84
N ASP A 135 11.70 -8.61 -23.14
CA ASP A 135 11.12 -8.21 -24.43
C ASP A 135 12.07 -7.32 -25.25
N LEU A 136 13.37 -7.37 -24.95
CA LEU A 136 14.44 -6.72 -25.70
C LEU A 136 14.80 -7.47 -26.98
N SER A 137 15.18 -6.73 -28.02
CA SER A 137 15.75 -7.31 -29.24
C SER A 137 17.04 -8.08 -28.94
N PRO A 138 17.42 -9.10 -29.75
CA PRO A 138 18.69 -9.81 -29.57
C PRO A 138 19.91 -8.87 -29.59
N ASP A 139 19.88 -7.84 -30.43
CA ASP A 139 20.96 -6.85 -30.57
C ASP A 139 21.08 -5.99 -29.30
N ASP A 140 19.97 -5.56 -28.71
CA ASP A 140 19.98 -4.82 -27.44
C ASP A 140 20.45 -5.70 -26.28
N GLN A 141 20.01 -6.96 -26.22
CA GLN A 141 20.50 -7.89 -25.21
C GLN A 141 22.02 -8.10 -25.31
N ALA A 142 22.57 -8.19 -26.52
CA ALA A 142 24.02 -8.26 -26.74
C ALA A 142 24.72 -6.96 -26.34
N ARG A 143 24.16 -5.80 -26.70
CA ARG A 143 24.68 -4.46 -26.35
C ARG A 143 24.78 -4.23 -24.85
N PHE A 144 23.81 -4.73 -24.08
CA PHE A 144 23.74 -4.53 -22.63
C PHE A 144 24.36 -5.67 -21.82
N LYS A 145 24.76 -6.78 -22.42
CA LYS A 145 25.36 -7.91 -21.69
C LYS A 145 26.51 -7.47 -20.79
N GLY A 146 26.39 -7.73 -19.49
CA GLY A 146 27.37 -7.37 -18.46
C GLY A 146 27.38 -5.89 -18.04
N LYS A 147 26.59 -5.02 -18.68
CA LYS A 147 26.41 -3.60 -18.30
C LYS A 147 25.44 -3.47 -17.12
N PRO A 148 25.45 -2.34 -16.38
CA PRO A 148 24.46 -2.08 -15.35
C PRO A 148 23.04 -2.06 -15.90
N VAL A 149 22.13 -2.72 -15.18
CA VAL A 149 20.68 -2.67 -15.40
C VAL A 149 19.95 -2.45 -14.09
N VAL A 150 18.95 -1.57 -14.11
CA VAL A 150 18.04 -1.38 -12.98
C VAL A 150 16.77 -2.20 -13.21
N LEU A 151 16.49 -3.13 -12.29
CA LEU A 151 15.22 -3.83 -12.19
C LEU A 151 14.23 -2.92 -11.46
N ALA A 152 13.49 -2.13 -12.23
CA ALA A 152 12.65 -1.06 -11.72
C ALA A 152 11.39 -1.59 -11.02
N THR A 153 11.13 -1.07 -9.84
CA THR A 153 9.86 -1.21 -9.12
C THR A 153 9.00 0.05 -9.24
N ALA A 154 9.60 1.20 -9.53
CA ALA A 154 8.92 2.45 -9.83
C ALA A 154 9.69 3.26 -10.87
N VAL A 155 8.97 4.00 -11.71
CA VAL A 155 9.56 4.92 -12.69
C VAL A 155 8.78 6.23 -12.63
N ILE A 156 9.35 7.25 -12.02
CA ILE A 156 8.68 8.51 -11.75
C ILE A 156 9.13 9.54 -12.80
N ASN A 157 8.19 10.11 -13.54
CA ASN A 157 8.48 11.17 -14.51
C ASN A 157 8.59 12.56 -13.84
N THR A 158 8.90 13.60 -14.62
CA THR A 158 9.01 14.98 -14.12
C THR A 158 7.70 15.57 -13.56
N ALA A 159 6.55 14.98 -13.88
CA ALA A 159 5.26 15.35 -13.30
C ALA A 159 5.00 14.69 -11.94
N GLY A 160 5.94 13.90 -11.42
CA GLY A 160 5.79 13.15 -10.18
C GLY A 160 4.88 11.92 -10.31
N VAL A 161 4.58 11.50 -11.55
CA VAL A 161 3.73 10.34 -11.82
C VAL A 161 4.61 9.11 -12.00
N ASP A 162 4.32 8.06 -11.22
CA ASP A 162 4.91 6.74 -11.41
C ASP A 162 4.26 6.04 -12.61
N ILE A 163 4.96 6.02 -13.74
CA ILE A 163 4.49 5.42 -15.00
C ILE A 163 4.60 3.88 -14.99
N ALA A 164 5.22 3.29 -13.96
CA ALA A 164 5.23 1.84 -13.72
C ALA A 164 4.15 1.39 -12.72
N LYS A 165 3.43 2.33 -12.10
CA LYS A 165 2.29 2.04 -11.23
C LYS A 165 1.04 1.80 -12.06
N LYS A 166 0.32 0.72 -11.79
CA LYS A 166 -0.96 0.43 -12.46
C LYS A 166 -1.93 1.59 -12.24
N PRO A 167 -2.44 2.25 -13.30
CA PRO A 167 -3.37 3.35 -13.13
C PRO A 167 -4.63 2.82 -12.42
N ILE A 168 -5.10 3.59 -11.44
CA ILE A 168 -6.39 3.32 -10.80
C ILE A 168 -7.46 3.52 -11.88
N PRO A 169 -8.32 2.51 -12.13
CA PRO A 169 -9.39 2.68 -13.10
C PRO A 169 -10.25 3.91 -12.79
N PRO A 170 -10.72 4.65 -13.82
CA PRO A 170 -11.66 5.73 -13.60
C PRO A 170 -12.90 5.20 -12.85
N MET A 171 -13.52 6.04 -12.02
CA MET A 171 -14.73 5.63 -11.32
C MET A 171 -15.80 5.27 -12.34
N SER A 172 -16.47 4.13 -12.13
CA SER A 172 -17.66 3.80 -12.90
C SER A 172 -18.79 4.79 -12.58
N THR A 173 -19.78 4.87 -13.48
CA THR A 173 -20.99 5.69 -13.26
C THR A 173 -21.70 5.33 -11.95
N ASP A 174 -21.70 4.05 -11.58
CA ASP A 174 -22.29 3.55 -10.34
C ASP A 174 -21.54 4.03 -9.11
N GLU A 175 -20.20 3.98 -9.16
CA GLU A 175 -19.37 4.50 -8.06
C GLU A 175 -19.55 6.00 -7.87
N LEU A 176 -19.64 6.77 -8.97
CA LEU A 176 -19.89 8.21 -8.91
C LEU A 176 -21.27 8.51 -8.32
N THR A 177 -22.27 7.70 -8.67
CA THR A 177 -23.62 7.83 -8.15
C THR A 177 -23.65 7.55 -6.65
N LEU A 178 -23.07 6.43 -6.22
CA LEU A 178 -22.97 6.06 -4.81
C LEU A 178 -22.15 7.07 -3.99
N GLN A 179 -21.03 7.56 -4.53
CA GLN A 179 -20.19 8.56 -3.88
C GLN A 179 -20.98 9.85 -3.61
N LYS A 180 -21.78 10.34 -4.57
CA LYS A 180 -22.63 11.52 -4.37
C LYS A 180 -23.64 11.34 -3.23
N MET A 181 -24.20 10.14 -3.07
CA MET A 181 -25.08 9.82 -1.94
C MET A 181 -24.30 9.77 -0.62
N MET A 182 -23.16 9.07 -0.61
CA MET A 182 -22.34 8.87 0.58
C MET A 182 -21.74 10.17 1.13
N LEU A 183 -21.42 11.15 0.28
CA LEU A 183 -20.90 12.45 0.72
C LEU A 183 -21.90 13.24 1.58
N LYS A 184 -23.20 12.93 1.52
CA LYS A 184 -24.24 13.56 2.36
C LYS A 184 -24.21 13.03 3.81
N LEU A 185 -23.77 11.79 4.03
CA LEU A 185 -23.91 11.11 5.32
C LEU A 185 -22.99 11.67 6.42
N PRO A 186 -21.66 11.82 6.23
CA PRO A 186 -20.77 12.29 7.31
C PRO A 186 -21.12 13.67 7.89
N PRO A 187 -21.35 14.73 7.08
CA PRO A 187 -21.68 16.04 7.64
C PRO A 187 -23.02 16.02 8.37
N ALA A 188 -24.03 15.35 7.82
CA ALA A 188 -25.33 15.22 8.47
C ALA A 188 -25.25 14.42 9.78
N GLN A 189 -24.47 13.34 9.83
CA GLN A 189 -24.28 12.56 11.05
C GLN A 189 -23.53 13.35 12.13
N ALA A 190 -22.52 14.12 11.77
CA ALA A 190 -21.79 14.97 12.70
C ALA A 190 -22.68 16.10 13.24
N ALA A 191 -23.41 16.78 12.36
CA ALA A 191 -24.36 17.82 12.75
C ALA A 191 -25.50 17.28 13.61
N LEU A 192 -26.01 16.07 13.31
CA LEU A 192 -27.03 15.40 14.09
C LEU A 192 -26.58 15.14 15.53
N ARG A 193 -25.36 14.62 15.73
CA ARG A 193 -24.81 14.39 17.07
C ARG A 193 -24.76 15.70 17.87
N LYS A 194 -24.20 16.76 17.27
CA LYS A 194 -24.13 18.08 17.89
C LYS A 194 -25.52 18.65 18.22
N ALA A 195 -26.49 18.47 17.32
CA ALA A 195 -27.87 18.93 17.53
C ALA A 195 -28.56 18.19 18.68
N LEU A 196 -28.34 16.88 18.81
CA LEU A 196 -28.85 16.06 19.90
C LEU A 196 -28.21 16.44 21.23
N ASP A 197 -26.90 16.72 21.26
CA ASP A 197 -26.20 17.18 22.47
C ASP A 197 -26.71 18.53 22.95
N GLY A 198 -27.02 19.44 22.03
CA GLY A 198 -27.65 20.73 22.31
C GLY A 198 -29.18 20.69 22.42
N SER A 199 -29.82 19.51 22.36
CA SER A 199 -31.27 19.33 22.39
C SER A 199 -32.06 20.22 21.41
N SER A 200 -31.47 20.51 20.25
CA SER A 200 -32.09 21.35 19.23
C SER A 200 -33.04 20.53 18.36
N ALA A 201 -34.35 20.63 18.60
CA ALA A 201 -35.37 19.88 17.85
C ALA A 201 -35.29 20.13 16.33
N ASP A 202 -35.17 21.38 15.91
CA ASP A 202 -35.21 21.75 14.48
C ASP A 202 -34.00 21.21 13.71
N LEU A 203 -32.79 21.50 14.20
CA LEU A 203 -31.56 20.94 13.63
C LEU A 203 -31.57 19.40 13.67
N THR A 204 -32.08 18.78 14.74
CA THR A 204 -32.14 17.32 14.81
C THR A 204 -33.07 16.76 13.72
N LYS A 205 -34.24 17.37 13.52
CA LYS A 205 -35.19 16.97 12.46
C LYS A 205 -34.60 17.16 11.06
N GLU A 206 -33.95 18.29 10.83
CA GLU A 206 -33.29 18.59 9.56
C GLU A 206 -32.23 17.53 9.23
N GLN A 207 -31.27 17.31 10.13
CA GLN A 207 -30.16 16.39 9.88
C GLN A 207 -30.61 14.93 9.81
N ALA A 208 -31.56 14.51 10.65
CA ALA A 208 -32.15 13.17 10.56
C ALA A 208 -32.92 12.96 9.24
N THR A 209 -33.57 13.99 8.71
CA THR A 209 -34.23 13.94 7.39
C THR A 209 -33.21 13.77 6.27
N ILE A 210 -32.08 14.50 6.31
CA ILE A 210 -30.98 14.33 5.34
C ILE A 210 -30.46 12.89 5.35
N LEU A 211 -30.21 12.33 6.54
CA LEU A 211 -29.77 10.94 6.68
C LEU A 211 -30.80 9.95 6.14
N LYS A 212 -32.08 10.13 6.48
CA LYS A 212 -33.18 9.27 6.00
C LYS A 212 -33.26 9.26 4.48
N THR A 213 -33.20 10.43 3.85
CA THR A 213 -33.22 10.56 2.39
C THR A 213 -32.00 9.90 1.76
N ALA A 214 -30.80 10.17 2.28
CA ALA A 214 -29.57 9.54 1.77
C ALA A 214 -29.62 8.00 1.88
N PHE A 215 -30.07 7.44 3.01
CA PHE A 215 -30.22 6.00 3.16
C PHE A 215 -31.31 5.42 2.26
N THR A 216 -32.37 6.17 1.96
CA THR A 216 -33.40 5.76 0.99
C THR A 216 -32.83 5.69 -0.43
N ASP A 217 -32.03 6.68 -0.84
CA ASP A 217 -31.35 6.67 -2.14
C ASP A 217 -30.37 5.48 -2.25
N ILE A 218 -29.61 5.21 -1.19
CA ILE A 218 -28.65 4.09 -1.12
C ILE A 218 -29.36 2.74 -1.14
N GLU A 219 -30.48 2.62 -0.42
CA GLU A 219 -31.33 1.43 -0.45
C GLU A 219 -31.83 1.14 -1.87
N ALA A 220 -32.31 2.16 -2.58
CA ALA A 220 -32.76 2.03 -3.97
C ALA A 220 -31.61 1.64 -4.91
N PHE A 221 -30.41 2.23 -4.73
CA PHE A 221 -29.22 1.90 -5.51
C PHE A 221 -28.85 0.42 -5.41
N PHE A 222 -28.81 -0.13 -4.19
CA PHE A 222 -28.45 -1.54 -3.99
C PHE A 222 -29.57 -2.51 -4.37
N LYS A 223 -30.84 -2.10 -4.26
CA LYS A 223 -31.97 -2.87 -4.83
C LYS A 223 -31.86 -3.04 -6.32
N ALA A 224 -31.52 -1.97 -7.05
CA ALA A 224 -31.32 -2.03 -8.50
C ALA A 224 -30.15 -2.96 -8.92
N LYS A 225 -29.26 -3.29 -7.97
CA LYS A 225 -28.12 -4.21 -8.15
C LYS A 225 -28.38 -5.61 -7.61
N ALA A 226 -29.59 -5.90 -7.13
CA ALA A 226 -29.94 -7.15 -6.45
C ALA A 226 -29.01 -7.49 -5.26
N ASN A 227 -28.45 -6.48 -4.61
CA ASN A 227 -27.55 -6.65 -3.47
C ASN A 227 -28.37 -6.58 -2.17
N GLU A 228 -28.93 -7.71 -1.75
CA GLU A 228 -29.90 -7.81 -0.65
C GLU A 228 -29.31 -7.36 0.70
N GLU A 229 -28.05 -7.68 0.96
CA GLU A 229 -27.39 -7.37 2.23
C GLU A 229 -27.08 -5.87 2.34
N ALA A 230 -26.52 -5.26 1.30
CA ALA A 230 -26.31 -3.81 1.25
C ALA A 230 -27.65 -3.05 1.33
N THR A 231 -28.69 -3.58 0.67
CA THR A 231 -30.06 -3.08 0.77
C THR A 231 -30.55 -3.12 2.22
N LYS A 232 -30.33 -4.23 2.92
CA LYS A 232 -30.72 -4.38 4.33
C LYS A 232 -30.00 -3.37 5.22
N TRP A 233 -28.69 -3.18 5.05
CA TRP A 233 -27.94 -2.18 5.83
C TRP A 233 -28.38 -0.75 5.55
N ALA A 234 -28.70 -0.42 4.30
CA ALA A 234 -29.28 0.88 3.97
C ALA A 234 -30.66 1.07 4.64
N ALA A 235 -31.51 0.04 4.62
CA ALA A 235 -32.79 0.05 5.31
C ALA A 235 -32.66 0.14 6.84
N ASP A 236 -31.65 -0.48 7.45
CA ASP A 236 -31.32 -0.32 8.88
C ASP A 236 -30.94 1.14 9.17
N GLY A 237 -30.05 1.74 8.36
CA GLY A 237 -29.65 3.14 8.48
C GLY A 237 -30.83 4.11 8.41
N LYS A 238 -31.75 3.88 7.46
CA LYS A 238 -33.01 4.62 7.33
C LYS A 238 -33.89 4.47 8.58
N ARG A 239 -34.06 3.25 9.10
CA ARG A 239 -34.84 2.99 10.33
C ARG A 239 -34.27 3.70 11.55
N HIS A 240 -32.94 3.82 11.67
CA HIS A 240 -32.32 4.59 12.74
C HIS A 240 -32.64 6.08 12.62
N ALA A 241 -32.56 6.67 11.41
CA ALA A 241 -32.94 8.05 11.18
C ALA A 241 -34.43 8.32 11.48
N ASP A 242 -35.32 7.40 11.10
CA ASP A 242 -36.75 7.46 11.45
C ASP A 242 -36.98 7.41 12.96
N SER A 243 -36.25 6.56 13.68
CA SER A 243 -36.35 6.45 15.14
C SER A 243 -35.94 7.76 15.83
N VAL A 244 -34.93 8.45 15.30
CA VAL A 244 -34.52 9.78 15.79
C VAL A 244 -35.65 10.80 15.59
N LEU A 245 -36.23 10.87 14.39
CA LEU A 245 -37.34 11.79 14.08
C LEU A 245 -38.53 11.57 15.01
N MET A 246 -38.92 10.30 15.23
CA MET A 246 -40.00 9.92 16.13
C MET A 246 -39.72 10.35 17.58
N ASN A 247 -38.53 10.07 18.09
CA ASN A 247 -38.17 10.39 19.47
C ASN A 247 -38.13 11.91 19.71
N VAL A 248 -37.62 12.68 18.74
CA VAL A 248 -37.62 14.15 18.82
C VAL A 248 -39.04 14.72 18.74
N ALA A 249 -39.93 14.13 17.95
CA ALA A 249 -41.35 14.53 17.91
C ALA A 249 -42.04 14.34 19.27
N ASN A 250 -41.60 13.36 20.07
CA ASN A 250 -42.06 13.12 21.44
C ASN A 250 -41.25 13.86 22.51
N ALA A 251 -40.40 14.84 22.11
CA ALA A 251 -39.49 15.56 22.99
C ALA A 251 -38.53 14.66 23.82
N ASN A 252 -38.31 13.42 23.39
CA ASN A 252 -37.45 12.45 24.08
C ASN A 252 -36.04 12.43 23.47
N PHE A 253 -35.23 13.42 23.85
CA PHE A 253 -33.87 13.56 23.32
C PHE A 253 -32.91 12.45 23.75
N ASP A 254 -33.11 11.84 24.91
CA ASP A 254 -32.27 10.73 25.38
C ASP A 254 -32.49 9.48 24.51
N ALA A 255 -33.75 9.13 24.22
CA ALA A 255 -34.04 8.04 23.28
C ALA A 255 -33.56 8.36 21.86
N ALA A 256 -33.64 9.63 21.44
CA ALA A 256 -33.09 10.06 20.15
C ALA A 256 -31.56 9.89 20.07
N LYS A 257 -30.82 10.20 21.15
CA LYS A 257 -29.38 9.94 21.25
C LYS A 257 -29.06 8.46 21.13
N THR A 258 -29.78 7.60 21.86
CA THR A 258 -29.62 6.13 21.76
C THR A 258 -29.88 5.62 20.34
N SER A 259 -30.82 6.22 19.62
CA SER A 259 -31.18 5.82 18.26
C SER A 259 -30.08 6.07 17.22
N VAL A 260 -29.14 7.00 17.50
CA VAL A 260 -28.02 7.32 16.59
C VAL A 260 -26.84 6.36 16.75
N THR A 261 -26.64 5.76 17.92
CA THR A 261 -25.47 4.89 18.21
C THR A 261 -25.28 3.76 17.19
N PRO A 262 -26.32 3.01 16.78
CA PRO A 262 -26.16 1.93 15.81
C PRO A 262 -25.69 2.37 14.42
N LEU A 263 -25.90 3.64 14.03
CA LEU A 263 -25.48 4.15 12.72
C LEU A 263 -23.97 3.97 12.48
N GLY A 264 -23.15 4.15 13.52
CA GLY A 264 -21.71 3.96 13.41
C GLY A 264 -21.34 2.52 13.02
N ALA A 265 -22.00 1.54 13.61
CA ALA A 265 -21.80 0.13 13.30
C ALA A 265 -22.26 -0.20 11.88
N THR A 266 -23.44 0.29 11.45
CA THR A 266 -23.93 0.12 10.07
C THR A 266 -22.95 0.70 9.04
N CYS A 267 -22.40 1.89 9.29
CA CYS A 267 -21.37 2.48 8.45
C CYS A 267 -20.12 1.59 8.37
N ALA A 268 -19.64 1.09 9.51
CA ALA A 268 -18.44 0.25 9.56
C ALA A 268 -18.64 -1.09 8.83
N SER A 269 -19.77 -1.77 9.05
CA SER A 269 -20.09 -3.05 8.40
C SER A 269 -20.18 -2.90 6.88
N CYS A 270 -20.92 -1.88 6.41
CA CYS A 270 -21.08 -1.61 4.98
C CYS A 270 -19.75 -1.25 4.33
N HIS A 271 -18.97 -0.34 4.93
CA HIS A 271 -17.68 0.06 4.38
C HIS A 271 -16.65 -1.06 4.41
N GLY A 272 -16.57 -1.86 5.48
CA GLY A 272 -15.62 -2.99 5.55
C GLY A 272 -15.91 -4.05 4.48
N LYS A 273 -17.19 -4.27 4.15
CA LYS A 273 -17.57 -5.25 3.15
C LYS A 273 -17.46 -4.73 1.73
N TYR A 274 -17.95 -3.53 1.44
CA TYR A 274 -18.13 -3.06 0.06
C TYR A 274 -17.13 -1.99 -0.40
N ARG A 275 -16.26 -1.46 0.47
CA ARG A 275 -15.21 -0.53 0.07
C ARG A 275 -13.85 -1.18 0.07
N GLU A 276 -13.03 -0.81 -0.90
CA GLU A 276 -11.60 -1.07 -0.92
C GLU A 276 -10.82 0.24 -0.93
N ARG A 277 -9.66 0.23 -0.30
CA ARG A 277 -8.74 1.37 -0.31
C ARG A 277 -7.80 1.22 -1.49
N MET A 278 -7.73 2.24 -2.32
CA MET A 278 -6.84 2.30 -3.48
C MET A 278 -5.44 2.76 -3.05
N GLU A 279 -4.46 2.57 -3.93
CA GLU A 279 -3.06 2.93 -3.69
C GLU A 279 -2.81 4.44 -3.61
N ASP A 280 -3.77 5.28 -4.00
CA ASP A 280 -3.76 6.74 -3.80
C ASP A 280 -4.43 7.14 -2.48
N GLY A 281 -4.88 6.17 -1.68
CA GLY A 281 -5.58 6.38 -0.41
C GLY A 281 -7.07 6.69 -0.56
N THR A 282 -7.59 6.83 -1.78
CA THR A 282 -9.04 6.94 -2.03
C THR A 282 -9.73 5.62 -1.75
N PHE A 283 -11.06 5.64 -1.66
CA PHE A 283 -11.85 4.42 -1.51
C PHE A 283 -12.79 4.24 -2.69
N ARG A 284 -12.86 3.01 -3.17
CA ARG A 284 -13.72 2.58 -4.27
C ARG A 284 -14.69 1.52 -3.80
N MET A 285 -15.74 1.29 -4.57
CA MET A 285 -16.60 0.14 -4.35
C MET A 285 -15.85 -1.10 -4.84
N LYS A 286 -15.88 -2.20 -4.08
CA LYS A 286 -15.26 -3.44 -4.53
C LYS A 286 -15.88 -3.87 -5.87
N THR A 287 -15.05 -4.42 -6.74
CA THR A 287 -15.50 -4.89 -8.06
C THR A 287 -16.58 -5.98 -7.91
N GLY A 288 -17.65 -5.91 -8.69
CA GLY A 288 -18.71 -6.92 -8.74
C GLY A 288 -19.77 -6.83 -7.62
N GLN A 289 -19.96 -5.65 -7.02
CA GLN A 289 -20.94 -5.39 -5.95
C GLN A 289 -22.17 -4.59 -6.41
#